data_AF-A0A955C0K4-F1
#
_entry.id   AF-A0A955C0K4-F1
#
_cell.length_a   1.000
_cell.length_b   1.000
_cell.length_c   1.000
_cell.angle_alpha   90.00
_cell.angle_beta   90.00
_cell.angle_gamma   90.00
#
_symmetry.space_group_name_H-M   'P 1'
#
loop_
_entity.id
_entity.type
_entity.pdbx_description
1 polymer ?
#
loop_
_entity_poly.entity_id
_entity_poly.type
_entity_poly.pdbx_seq_one_letter_code
_entity_poly.pdbx_strand_id
1 'polypeptide(L)' 'MARKCVSCGMPLRMAADCPGGDMSKDYCVHCAKPDGAMKSYGEVHRGMSQFLMRTQGIDAEAAERMATKMMAGMPAWAKA' A
#
# COMPACT_ATOMS: atom_id res chain seq x y z
N MET A 1 -14.93 -1.66 12.93
CA MET A 1 -14.34 -1.01 11.74
C MET A 1 -12.90 -1.52 11.61
N ALA A 2 -12.51 -2.06 10.44
CA ALA A 2 -11.13 -2.50 10.23
C ALA A 2 -10.22 -1.29 9.95
N ARG A 3 -9.05 -1.22 10.61
CA ARG A 3 -8.01 -0.25 10.24
C ARG A 3 -7.56 -0.54 8.82
N LYS A 4 -7.21 0.49 8.05
CA LYS A 4 -6.70 0.36 6.69
C LYS A 4 -5.34 1.01 6.62
N CYS A 5 -4.44 0.42 5.85
CA CYS A 5 -3.14 0.97 5.58
C CYS A 5 -3.28 2.36 4.96
N VAL A 6 -2.69 3.38 5.58
CA VAL A 6 -2.71 4.77 5.10
C VAL A 6 -1.96 4.98 3.80
N SER A 7 -1.25 3.96 3.31
CA SER A 7 -0.45 3.98 2.07
C SER A 7 -1.17 3.33 0.88
N CYS A 8 -1.85 2.21 1.12
CA CYS A 8 -2.34 1.34 0.05
C CYS A 8 -3.80 0.91 0.23
N GLY A 9 -4.44 1.30 1.33
CA GLY A 9 -5.83 0.98 1.63
C GLY A 9 -6.09 -0.48 2.03
N MET A 10 -5.05 -1.34 2.05
CA MET A 10 -5.17 -2.74 2.51
C MET A 10 -5.69 -2.79 3.95
N PRO A 11 -6.62 -3.71 4.28
CA PRO A 11 -7.12 -3.87 5.64
C PRO A 11 -6.03 -4.42 6.57
N LEU A 12 -5.81 -3.76 7.70
CA LEU A 12 -4.98 -4.21 8.80
C LEU A 12 -5.89 -4.97 9.79
N ARG A 13 -5.91 -6.31 9.69
CA ARG A 13 -6.81 -7.17 10.50
C ARG A 13 -6.09 -7.77 11.69
N MET A 14 -4.81 -8.08 11.55
CA MET A 14 -3.99 -8.71 12.57
C MET A 14 -2.60 -8.09 12.65
N ALA A 15 -1.89 -8.35 13.75
CA ALA A 15 -0.52 -7.89 13.94
C ALA A 15 0.41 -8.30 12.77
N ALA A 16 0.20 -9.49 12.17
CA ALA A 16 0.97 -9.94 11.01
C ALA A 16 0.79 -9.06 9.75
N ASP A 17 -0.28 -8.26 9.67
CA ASP A 17 -0.46 -7.28 8.59
C ASP A 17 0.34 -6.00 8.84
N CYS A 18 0.80 -5.77 10.08
CA CYS A 18 1.59 -4.61 10.48
C CYS A 18 3.10 -4.92 10.50
N PRO A 19 3.96 -3.96 10.12
CA PRO A 19 5.41 -4.14 10.17
C PRO A 19 5.89 -4.53 11.57
N GLY A 20 6.58 -5.67 11.65
CA GLY A 20 7.10 -6.19 12.92
C GLY A 20 6.04 -6.58 13.94
N GLY A 21 4.77 -6.77 13.55
CA GLY A 21 3.69 -7.06 14.51
C GLY A 21 3.13 -5.82 15.21
N ASP A 22 3.58 -4.62 14.85
CA ASP A 22 3.26 -3.40 15.59
C ASP A 22 1.94 -2.77 15.12
N MET A 23 0.87 -3.05 15.86
CA MET A 23 -0.47 -2.49 15.61
C MET A 23 -0.57 -0.97 15.83
N SER A 24 0.45 -0.31 16.40
CA SER A 24 0.49 1.16 16.46
C SER A 24 0.78 1.78 15.09
N LYS A 25 1.27 1.00 14.13
CA LYS A 25 1.59 1.46 12.78
C LYS A 25 0.34 1.52 11.93
N ASP A 26 0.12 2.66 11.28
CA ASP A 26 -1.01 2.86 10.37
C ASP A 26 -0.76 2.33 8.94
N TYR A 27 0.34 1.62 8.70
CA TYR A 27 0.72 1.05 7.41
C TYR A 27 1.00 -0.45 7.51
N CYS A 28 0.80 -1.17 6.40
CA CYS A 28 0.96 -2.63 6.38
C CYS A 28 2.42 -3.07 6.11
N VAL A 29 2.71 -4.35 6.39
CA VAL A 29 3.99 -5.02 6.09
C VAL A 29 4.44 -4.84 4.64
N HIS A 30 3.50 -4.80 3.68
CA HIS A 30 3.82 -4.66 2.26
C HIS A 30 4.26 -3.23 1.90
N CYS A 31 3.76 -2.24 2.62
CA CYS A 31 4.14 -0.83 2.49
C CYS A 31 5.31 -0.45 3.40
N ALA A 32 5.75 -1.37 4.25
CA ALA A 32 6.98 -1.24 5.01
C ALA A 32 8.16 -1.81 4.23
N LYS A 33 9.33 -1.23 4.48
CA LYS A 33 10.63 -1.77 4.11
C LYS A 33 11.06 -2.84 5.12
N PRO A 34 12.05 -3.68 4.79
CA PRO A 34 12.60 -4.66 5.72
C PRO A 34 13.15 -4.03 7.01
N ASP A 35 13.63 -2.78 6.92
CA ASP A 35 14.08 -1.98 8.06
C ASP A 35 12.93 -1.43 8.94
N GLY A 36 11.68 -1.61 8.51
CA GLY A 36 10.49 -1.14 9.22
C GLY A 36 10.04 0.27 8.87
N ALA A 37 10.83 1.05 8.11
CA ALA A 37 10.39 2.34 7.58
C ALA A 37 9.33 2.17 6.47
N MET A 38 8.58 3.22 6.21
CA MET A 38 7.61 3.24 5.12
C MET A 38 8.31 3.31 3.76
N LYS A 39 7.81 2.57 2.77
CA LYS A 39 8.25 2.68 1.38
C LYS A 39 7.88 4.03 0.79
N SER A 40 8.71 4.51 -0.14
CA SER A 40 8.42 5.73 -0.87
C SER A 40 7.23 5.56 -1.81
N TYR A 41 6.60 6.66 -2.22
CA TYR A 41 5.46 6.66 -3.15
C TYR A 41 5.74 5.79 -4.40
N GLY A 42 6.88 5.99 -5.07
CA GLY A 42 7.24 5.21 -6.26
C GLY A 42 7.40 3.71 -6.02
N GLU A 43 7.91 3.31 -4.85
CA GLU A 43 8.06 1.89 -4.50
C GLU A 43 6.71 1.23 -4.24
N VAL A 44 5.81 1.93 -3.52
CA VAL A 44 4.45 1.43 -3.26
C VAL A 44 3.64 1.39 -4.56
N HIS A 45 3.76 2.41 -5.40
CA HIS A 45 3.10 2.47 -6.71
C HIS A 45 3.51 1.31 -7.60
N ARG A 46 4.82 1.05 -7.74
CA ARG A 46 5.34 -0.08 -8.52
C ARG A 46 4.89 -1.43 -7.97
N GLY A 47 4.87 -1.59 -6.65
CA GLY A 47 4.38 -2.82 -6.02
C GLY A 47 2.88 -3.02 -6.24
N MET A 48 2.11 -1.94 -6.13
CA MET A 48 0.66 -1.94 -6.33
C MET A 48 0.30 -2.24 -7.79
N SER A 49 0.97 -1.61 -8.75
CA SER A 49 0.72 -1.86 -10.17
C SER A 49 1.00 -3.32 -10.51
N GLN A 50 2.14 -3.88 -10.09
CA GLN A 50 2.42 -5.31 -10.27
C GLN A 50 1.38 -6.21 -9.60
N PHE A 51 0.91 -5.87 -8.40
CA PHE A 51 -0.15 -6.61 -7.73
C PHE A 51 -1.46 -6.58 -8.51
N LEU A 52 -1.86 -5.40 -9.01
CA LEU A 52 -3.07 -5.23 -9.81
C LEU A 52 -2.98 -5.97 -11.15
N MET A 53 -1.82 -5.96 -11.82
CA MET A 53 -1.61 -6.76 -13.03
C MET A 53 -1.84 -8.25 -12.76
N ARG A 54 -1.26 -8.78 -11.67
CA ARG A 54 -1.35 -10.21 -11.35
C ARG A 54 -2.73 -10.63 -10.84
N THR A 55 -3.42 -9.76 -10.11
CA THR A 55 -4.71 -10.08 -9.49
C THR A 55 -5.91 -9.75 -10.35
N GLN A 56 -5.84 -8.68 -11.15
CA GLN A 56 -6.93 -8.28 -12.04
C GLN A 56 -6.69 -8.65 -13.50
N GLY A 57 -5.51 -9.14 -13.86
CA GLY A 57 -5.20 -9.54 -15.24
C GLY A 57 -5.16 -8.37 -16.22
N ILE A 58 -4.91 -7.16 -15.73
CA ILE A 58 -4.83 -5.93 -16.52
C ILE A 58 -3.40 -5.66 -16.98
N ASP A 59 -3.25 -4.86 -18.04
CA ASP A 59 -1.95 -4.42 -18.53
C ASP A 59 -1.25 -3.44 -17.57
N ALA A 60 0.05 -3.22 -17.79
CA ALA A 60 0.87 -2.38 -16.93
C ALA A 60 0.37 -0.93 -16.86
N GLU A 61 -0.05 -0.35 -17.98
CA GLU A 61 -0.50 1.04 -18.05
C GLU A 61 -1.83 1.22 -17.29
N ALA A 62 -2.77 0.29 -17.47
CA ALA A 62 -4.00 0.25 -16.68
C ALA A 62 -3.71 0.09 -15.18
N ALA A 63 -2.78 -0.80 -14.82
CA ALA A 63 -2.40 -1.03 -13.44
C ALA A 63 -1.73 0.19 -12.78
N GLU A 64 -0.84 0.89 -13.50
CA GLU A 64 -0.20 2.10 -13.01
C GLU A 64 -1.21 3.23 -12.81
N ARG A 65 -2.15 3.43 -13.74
CA ARG A 65 -3.22 4.42 -13.58
C ARG A 65 -4.11 4.10 -12.39
N MET A 66 -4.47 2.83 -12.21
CA MET A 66 -5.27 2.39 -11.06
C MET A 66 -4.51 2.59 -9.75
N ALA A 67 -3.24 2.19 -9.70
CA ALA A 67 -2.38 2.41 -8.54
C ALA A 67 -2.30 3.90 -8.18
N THR A 68 -2.06 4.78 -9.16
CA THR A 68 -2.05 6.24 -8.95
C THR A 68 -3.38 6.75 -8.40
N LYS A 69 -4.53 6.34 -8.98
CA LYS A 69 -5.85 6.75 -8.49
C LYS A 69 -6.12 6.26 -7.08
N MET A 70 -5.77 5.01 -6.78
CA MET A 70 -5.94 4.43 -5.45
C MET A 70 -5.07 5.18 -4.42
N MET A 71 -3.82 5.46 -4.76
CA MET A 71 -2.88 6.16 -3.89
C MET A 71 -3.25 7.63 -3.70
N ALA A 72 -3.74 8.33 -4.72
CA ALA A 72 -4.15 9.74 -4.60
C ALA A 72 -5.20 9.99 -3.49
N GLY A 73 -6.05 8.99 -3.19
CA GLY A 73 -7.04 9.07 -2.12
C GLY A 73 -6.54 8.65 -0.73
N MET A 74 -5.26 8.29 -0.58
CA MET A 74 -4.74 7.77 0.68
C MET A 74 -4.14 8.87 1.57
N PRO A 75 -4.34 8.80 2.91
CA PRO A 75 -3.84 9.83 3.82
C PRO A 75 -2.33 10.05 3.79
N ALA A 76 -1.54 9.00 3.53
CA ALA A 76 -0.08 9.11 3.45
C ALA A 76 0.41 9.92 2.25
N TRP A 77 -0.42 10.06 1.21
CA TRP A 77 -0.08 10.71 -0.04
C TRP A 77 -0.88 12.01 -0.28
N ALA A 78 -1.85 12.30 0.60
CA ALA A 78 -2.72 13.47 0.52
C ALA A 78 -2.00 14.83 0.78
N LYS A 79 -0.68 14.83 0.97
CA LYS A 79 0.14 16.04 1.09
C LYS A 79 1.40 15.97 0.22
N ALA A 80 1.29 16.51 -0.98
CA ALA A 80 2.30 17.39 -1.54
C ALA A 80 1.60 18.70 -1.88
#